data_AF-A0AAU6A2Q3-F1
#
_entry.id   AF-A0AAU6A2Q3-F1
#
_cell.length_a   1.000
_cell.length_b   1.000
_cell.length_c   1.000
_cell.angle_alpha   90.00
_cell.angle_beta   90.00
_cell.angle_gamma   90.00
#
_symmetry.space_group_name_H-M   'P 1'
#
loop_
_entity.id
_entity.type
_entity.pdbx_description
1 polymer ?
#
loop_
_entity_poly.entity_id
_entity_poly.type
_entity_poly.pdbx_seq_one_letter_code
_entity_poly.pdbx_strand_id
1 'polypeptide(L)'
;MGNDLLEFNGMLAGLRAWSRAAGLLRGQRTRGIEAVQSTLRNYIAHPIGYNGGTPVDAALALRDLAEFINQLWGHHPTPGGRLYPAPVEREIAVLSWNDEGSVYLASAEALRDEVDVDGCSYILIRSVSRAGARPDDAYWSEFDARFETTQYPADYLWGPGTRGEALAWLDAEQPQGDIVDYIDRIFLLREHDGQIYPPMRPEVVAGLNQSEWQGTWHTVKADFPEHAFSHVRGRASSPADHARQGDCKACPAHHLASGDHERALRAAENILGPIHAQQPPRVCVPHALHWPHRF
;
A
#
# COMPACT_ATOMS: atom_id res chain seq x y z
N MET A 1 -18.71 20.02 -2.79
CA MET A 1 -18.74 19.44 -1.42
C MET A 1 -20.18 19.48 -0.95
N GLY A 2 -20.89 18.35 -1.02
CA GLY A 2 -22.21 18.22 -0.42
C GLY A 2 -22.02 17.89 1.06
N ASN A 3 -22.49 18.77 1.94
CA ASN A 3 -22.49 18.56 3.38
C ASN A 3 -23.71 17.69 3.74
N ASP A 4 -23.75 16.46 3.24
CA ASP A 4 -24.68 15.45 3.75
C ASP A 4 -24.15 15.04 5.13
N LEU A 5 -24.68 15.69 6.16
CA LEU A 5 -24.51 15.23 7.54
C LEU A 5 -25.04 13.79 7.59
N LEU A 6 -24.13 12.81 7.63
CA LEU A 6 -24.47 11.42 7.87
C LEU A 6 -25.25 11.34 9.20
N GLU A 7 -26.57 11.19 9.12
CA GLU A 7 -27.41 11.02 10.30
C GLU A 7 -26.99 9.74 11.03
N PHE A 8 -26.54 9.90 12.27
CA PHE A 8 -26.20 8.77 13.11
C PHE A 8 -27.48 8.04 13.52
N ASN A 9 -27.71 6.87 12.95
CA ASN A 9 -28.92 6.07 13.16
C ASN A 9 -28.91 5.22 14.45
N GLY A 10 -27.98 5.47 15.39
CA GLY A 10 -27.84 4.69 16.62
C GLY A 10 -27.21 3.30 16.45
N MET A 11 -26.84 2.89 15.23
CA MET A 11 -26.28 1.57 14.93
C MET A 11 -24.77 1.62 14.79
N LEU A 12 -24.08 0.51 15.12
CA LEU A 12 -22.61 0.40 14.95
C LEU A 12 -22.16 0.66 13.51
N ALA A 13 -22.96 0.25 12.52
CA ALA A 13 -22.71 0.54 11.11
C ALA A 13 -22.76 2.06 10.83
N GLY A 14 -23.74 2.77 11.41
CA GLY A 14 -23.84 4.23 11.32
C GLY A 14 -22.68 4.93 12.01
N LEU A 15 -22.26 4.45 13.19
CA LEU A 15 -21.10 4.99 13.91
C LEU A 15 -19.83 4.88 13.04
N ARG A 16 -19.57 3.70 12.47
CA ARG A 16 -18.39 3.48 11.62
C ARG A 16 -18.42 4.35 10.35
N ALA A 17 -19.57 4.46 9.69
CA ALA A 17 -19.73 5.30 8.52
C ALA A 17 -19.43 6.77 8.84
N TRP A 18 -20.03 7.29 9.93
CA TRP A 18 -19.77 8.64 10.41
C TRP A 18 -18.30 8.84 10.79
N SER A 19 -17.69 7.94 11.56
CA SER A 19 -16.31 8.06 12.00
C SER A 19 -15.30 8.01 10.85
N ARG A 20 -15.60 7.26 9.77
CA ARG A 20 -14.79 7.27 8.53
C ARG A 20 -14.93 8.59 7.79
N ALA A 21 -16.14 9.12 7.67
CA ALA A 21 -16.37 10.42 7.05
C ALA A 21 -15.71 11.57 7.84
N ALA A 22 -15.64 11.44 9.17
CA ALA A 22 -14.92 12.36 10.05
C ALA A 22 -13.39 12.16 10.06
N GLY A 23 -12.85 11.18 9.32
CA GLY A 23 -11.42 10.90 9.26
C GLY A 23 -10.84 10.21 10.50
N LEU A 24 -11.68 9.72 11.42
CA LEU A 24 -11.25 9.02 12.64
C LEU A 24 -10.88 7.56 12.36
N LEU A 25 -11.63 6.90 11.47
CA LEU A 25 -11.35 5.51 11.09
C LEU A 25 -10.69 5.45 9.72
N ARG A 26 -9.52 4.81 9.71
CA ARG A 26 -8.66 4.60 8.55
C ARG A 26 -8.64 3.14 8.12
N GLY A 27 -8.09 2.88 6.95
CA GLY A 27 -7.86 1.54 6.41
C GLY A 27 -9.03 0.97 5.65
N GLN A 28 -8.74 0.54 4.42
CA GLN A 28 -9.66 -0.20 3.57
C GLN A 28 -9.78 -1.66 4.01
N ARG A 29 -8.69 -2.29 4.47
CA ARG A 29 -8.69 -3.65 5.01
C ARG A 29 -9.54 -3.76 6.26
N THR A 30 -9.48 -2.76 7.11
CA THR A 30 -10.18 -2.74 8.40
C THR A 30 -11.70 -2.76 8.21
N ARG A 31 -12.23 -2.23 7.10
CA ARG A 31 -13.67 -2.31 6.76
C ARG A 31 -14.17 -3.75 6.67
N GLY A 32 -13.39 -4.63 6.05
CA GLY A 32 -13.72 -6.06 5.95
C GLY A 32 -13.71 -6.73 7.32
N ILE A 33 -12.68 -6.46 8.13
CA ILE A 33 -12.56 -7.01 9.48
C ILE A 33 -13.71 -6.53 10.36
N GLU A 34 -14.04 -5.25 10.31
CA GLU A 34 -15.19 -4.63 10.99
C GLU A 34 -16.52 -5.30 10.64
N ALA A 35 -16.77 -5.55 9.34
CA ALA A 35 -17.99 -6.21 8.86
C ALA A 35 -18.08 -7.66 9.35
N VAL A 36 -16.97 -8.39 9.33
CA VAL A 36 -16.86 -9.75 9.88
C VAL A 36 -17.12 -9.74 11.39
N GLN A 37 -16.51 -8.81 12.14
CA GLN A 37 -16.75 -8.67 13.58
C GLN A 37 -18.23 -8.40 13.91
N SER A 38 -18.92 -7.56 13.13
CA SER A 38 -20.36 -7.36 13.31
C SER A 38 -21.18 -8.61 13.05
N THR A 39 -20.83 -9.36 12.02
CA THR A 39 -21.49 -10.63 11.67
C THR A 39 -21.27 -11.68 12.77
N LEU A 40 -20.03 -11.81 13.25
CA LEU A 40 -19.67 -12.73 14.34
C LEU A 40 -20.36 -12.34 15.65
N ARG A 41 -20.43 -11.05 15.99
CA ARG A 41 -21.21 -10.57 17.15
C ARG A 41 -22.66 -11.02 17.06
N ASN A 42 -23.30 -10.81 15.91
CA ASN A 42 -24.71 -11.20 15.72
C ASN A 42 -24.89 -12.72 15.83
N TYR A 43 -23.94 -13.50 15.30
CA TYR A 43 -23.94 -14.97 15.42
C TYR A 43 -23.77 -15.42 16.88
N ILE A 44 -22.88 -14.80 17.65
CA ILE A 44 -22.66 -15.10 19.07
C ILE A 44 -23.84 -14.66 19.94
N ALA A 45 -24.49 -13.54 19.61
CA ALA A 45 -25.68 -13.04 20.31
C ALA A 45 -26.93 -13.90 20.07
N HIS A 46 -26.94 -14.68 18.98
CA HIS A 46 -27.99 -15.65 18.66
C HIS A 46 -27.39 -17.07 18.49
N PRO A 47 -26.80 -17.62 19.57
CA PRO A 47 -26.03 -18.84 19.46
C PRO A 47 -26.94 -20.04 19.16
N ILE A 48 -26.60 -20.81 18.14
CA ILE A 48 -27.20 -22.12 17.85
C ILE A 48 -26.44 -23.24 18.62
N GLY A 49 -25.46 -22.88 19.47
CA GLY A 49 -24.65 -23.81 20.26
C GLY A 49 -23.66 -23.10 21.21
N TYR A 50 -22.92 -23.89 22.00
CA TYR A 50 -21.95 -23.39 22.97
C TYR A 50 -20.66 -22.96 22.26
N ASN A 51 -20.40 -21.65 22.18
CA ASN A 51 -19.16 -21.10 21.62
C ASN A 51 -18.19 -20.74 22.77
N GLY A 52 -17.30 -21.67 23.13
CA GLY A 52 -16.21 -21.39 24.06
C GLY A 52 -15.04 -20.74 23.32
N GLY A 53 -14.87 -19.43 23.44
CA GLY A 53 -13.64 -18.75 23.00
C GLY A 53 -12.48 -19.09 23.93
N THR A 54 -11.25 -19.09 23.40
CA THR A 54 -10.05 -19.25 24.21
C THR A 54 -9.64 -17.90 24.85
N PRO A 55 -8.81 -17.90 25.91
CA PRO A 55 -8.25 -16.65 26.44
C PRO A 55 -7.49 -15.82 25.40
N VAL A 56 -6.89 -16.46 24.39
CA VAL A 56 -6.21 -15.79 23.29
C VAL A 56 -7.21 -15.03 22.40
N ASP A 57 -8.34 -15.65 22.09
CA ASP A 57 -9.42 -15.01 21.31
C ASP A 57 -9.98 -13.80 22.05
N ALA A 58 -10.16 -13.91 23.38
CA ALA A 58 -10.59 -12.82 24.22
C ALA A 58 -9.56 -11.66 24.25
N ALA A 59 -8.26 -11.97 24.36
CA ALA A 59 -7.21 -10.97 24.33
C ALA A 59 -7.14 -10.23 22.99
N LEU A 60 -7.29 -10.94 21.86
CA LEU A 60 -7.36 -10.33 20.54
C LEU A 60 -8.59 -9.44 20.38
N ALA A 61 -9.75 -9.87 20.85
CA ALA A 61 -10.97 -9.07 20.81
C ALA A 61 -10.86 -7.80 21.67
N LEU A 62 -10.29 -7.89 22.87
CA LEU A 62 -10.03 -6.75 23.74
C LEU A 62 -9.05 -5.77 23.11
N ARG A 63 -7.99 -6.29 22.46
CA ARG A 63 -7.03 -5.46 21.71
C ARG A 63 -7.71 -4.73 20.55
N ASP A 64 -8.45 -5.45 19.70
CA ASP A 64 -9.19 -4.88 18.57
C ASP A 64 -10.19 -3.79 19.05
N LEU A 65 -10.87 -4.03 20.18
CA LEU A 65 -11.79 -3.05 20.80
C LEU A 65 -11.04 -1.81 21.32
N ALA A 66 -9.90 -1.99 21.99
CA ALA A 66 -9.08 -0.88 22.47
C ALA A 66 -8.55 -0.03 21.30
N GLU A 67 -8.06 -0.67 20.23
CA GLU A 67 -7.63 0.01 19.01
C GLU A 67 -8.78 0.84 18.40
N PHE A 68 -10.01 0.30 18.34
CA PHE A 68 -11.18 1.02 17.86
C PHE A 68 -11.58 2.22 18.74
N ILE A 69 -11.63 2.05 20.07
CA ILE A 69 -11.96 3.13 21.01
C ILE A 69 -10.92 4.26 20.91
N ASN A 70 -9.64 3.92 20.83
CA ASN A 70 -8.57 4.90 20.70
C ASN A 70 -8.77 5.76 19.44
N GLN A 71 -9.07 5.15 18.30
CA GLN A 71 -9.34 5.91 17.06
C GLN A 71 -10.56 6.83 17.21
N LEU A 72 -11.65 6.35 17.81
CA LEU A 72 -12.84 7.16 18.00
C LEU A 72 -12.57 8.39 18.85
N TRP A 73 -11.75 8.28 19.89
CA TRP A 73 -11.40 9.39 20.79
C TRP A 73 -10.29 10.30 20.22
N GLY A 74 -9.93 10.13 18.94
CA GLY A 74 -8.92 10.94 18.28
C GLY A 74 -7.48 10.62 18.71
N HIS A 75 -7.26 9.50 19.41
CA HIS A 75 -5.93 9.07 19.81
C HIS A 75 -5.16 8.42 18.63
N HIS A 76 -3.83 8.56 18.71
CA HIS A 76 -2.87 8.17 17.67
C HIS A 76 -3.05 6.72 17.17
N PRO A 77 -2.77 6.48 15.87
CA PRO A 77 -2.57 5.14 15.32
C PRO A 77 -1.70 4.26 16.23
N THR A 78 -2.04 2.97 16.34
CA THR A 78 -1.44 2.08 17.34
C THR A 78 -0.11 1.51 16.82
N PRO A 79 1.04 1.72 17.51
CA PRO A 79 2.30 1.09 17.13
C PRO A 79 2.16 -0.43 17.09
N GLY A 80 2.49 -1.04 15.95
CA GLY A 80 2.26 -2.48 15.72
C GLY A 80 0.80 -2.93 15.78
N GLY A 81 -0.15 -1.98 15.70
CA GLY A 81 -1.59 -2.20 15.72
C GLY A 81 -2.07 -3.08 14.57
N ARG A 82 -3.10 -3.88 14.82
CA ARG A 82 -3.62 -4.82 13.82
C ARG A 82 -4.72 -4.18 12.95
N LEU A 83 -5.58 -3.39 13.55
CA LEU A 83 -6.73 -2.76 12.89
C LEU A 83 -6.42 -1.35 12.41
N TYR A 84 -5.72 -0.57 13.24
CA TYR A 84 -5.36 0.81 12.92
C TYR A 84 -3.86 1.01 13.15
N PRO A 85 -3.03 0.40 12.29
CA PRO A 85 -1.58 0.43 12.44
C PRO A 85 -1.06 1.87 12.36
N ALA A 86 -0.04 2.15 13.18
CA ALA A 86 0.74 3.36 13.05
C ALA A 86 1.50 3.44 11.72
N PRO A 87 1.85 4.66 11.29
CA PRO A 87 2.87 4.87 10.27
C PRO A 87 4.11 3.99 10.54
N VAL A 88 4.76 3.57 9.45
CA VAL A 88 5.91 2.67 9.48
C VAL A 88 7.20 3.45 9.33
N GLU A 89 8.21 3.01 10.08
CA GLU A 89 9.58 3.49 9.91
C GLU A 89 10.19 2.87 8.66
N ARG A 90 10.87 3.70 7.88
CA ARG A 90 11.65 3.29 6.72
C ARG A 90 13.09 3.67 6.93
N GLU A 91 13.97 2.75 6.59
CA GLU A 91 15.41 2.92 6.65
C GLU A 91 15.99 2.90 5.24
N ILE A 92 17.27 3.23 5.14
CA ILE A 92 18.00 3.08 3.88
C ILE A 92 18.38 1.61 3.74
N ALA A 93 17.83 0.98 2.74
CA ALA A 93 18.10 -0.40 2.39
C ALA A 93 18.88 -0.47 1.07
N VAL A 94 19.70 -1.49 0.98
CA VAL A 94 20.43 -1.86 -0.22
C VAL A 94 19.70 -3.04 -0.83
N LEU A 95 19.31 -2.88 -2.08
CA LEU A 95 18.81 -3.97 -2.89
C LEU A 95 19.87 -4.30 -3.93
N SER A 96 20.29 -5.55 -3.98
CA SER A 96 21.28 -6.02 -4.96
C SER A 96 20.78 -7.25 -5.70
N TRP A 97 21.25 -7.42 -6.92
CA TRP A 97 20.99 -8.63 -7.69
C TRP A 97 22.18 -8.98 -8.59
N ASN A 98 22.33 -10.26 -8.86
CA ASN A 98 23.33 -10.78 -9.80
C ASN A 98 22.68 -11.23 -11.12
N ASP A 99 23.52 -11.56 -12.11
CA ASP A 99 23.09 -12.06 -13.42
C ASP A 99 22.35 -13.41 -13.35
N GLU A 100 22.50 -14.15 -12.24
CA GLU A 100 21.79 -15.41 -11.99
C GLU A 100 20.35 -15.21 -11.49
N GLY A 101 19.94 -13.95 -11.25
CA GLY A 101 18.61 -13.59 -10.79
C GLY A 101 18.41 -13.72 -9.28
N SER A 102 19.47 -13.91 -8.51
CA SER A 102 19.41 -13.84 -7.04
C SER A 102 19.30 -12.38 -6.62
N VAL A 103 18.30 -12.07 -5.80
CA VAL A 103 18.06 -10.73 -5.25
C VAL A 103 18.31 -10.77 -3.76
N TYR A 104 18.95 -9.74 -3.22
CA TYR A 104 19.27 -9.60 -1.80
C TYR A 104 18.82 -8.24 -1.29
N LEU A 105 18.35 -8.20 -0.05
CA LEU A 105 18.02 -6.98 0.68
C LEU A 105 18.83 -6.94 1.96
N ALA A 106 19.50 -5.82 2.20
CA ALA A 106 20.26 -5.59 3.42
C ALA A 106 20.07 -4.15 3.90
N SER A 107 20.43 -3.86 5.15
CA SER A 107 20.53 -2.47 5.61
C SER A 107 21.71 -1.78 4.90
N ALA A 108 21.65 -0.45 4.74
CA ALA A 108 22.78 0.30 4.20
C ALA A 108 24.05 0.19 5.05
N GLU A 109 23.92 -0.09 6.36
CA GLU A 109 25.06 -0.35 7.23
C GLU A 109 25.77 -1.66 6.90
N ALA A 110 25.02 -2.72 6.59
CA ALA A 110 25.58 -4.02 6.22
C ALA A 110 26.46 -3.95 4.96
N LEU A 111 26.18 -2.98 4.07
CA LEU A 111 27.01 -2.75 2.89
C LEU A 111 28.47 -2.46 3.25
N ARG A 112 28.75 -1.90 4.42
CA ARG A 112 30.12 -1.60 4.88
C ARG A 112 30.88 -2.86 5.29
N ASP A 113 30.17 -3.86 5.79
CA ASP A 113 30.74 -5.09 6.35
C ASP A 113 30.75 -6.26 5.36
N GLU A 114 29.94 -6.19 4.31
CA GLU A 114 29.87 -7.22 3.27
C GLU A 114 31.12 -7.25 2.37
N VAL A 115 31.55 -8.45 1.98
CA VAL A 115 32.56 -8.66 0.94
C VAL A 115 31.92 -8.36 -0.41
N ASP A 116 32.62 -7.61 -1.27
CA ASP A 116 32.13 -7.31 -2.61
C ASP A 116 31.87 -8.61 -3.38
N VAL A 117 30.66 -8.75 -3.90
CA VAL A 117 30.28 -9.89 -4.73
C VAL A 117 30.35 -9.40 -6.18
N ASP A 118 31.42 -9.79 -6.88
CA ASP A 118 31.61 -9.45 -8.29
C ASP A 118 30.36 -9.81 -9.12
N GLY A 119 29.93 -8.89 -9.97
CA GLY A 119 28.79 -9.09 -10.87
C GLY A 119 27.42 -8.73 -10.28
N CYS A 120 27.37 -8.17 -9.07
CA CYS A 120 26.12 -7.63 -8.51
C CYS A 120 25.88 -6.17 -8.93
N SER A 121 24.64 -5.85 -9.30
CA SER A 121 24.14 -4.48 -9.39
C SER A 121 23.49 -4.08 -8.08
N TYR A 122 23.73 -2.85 -7.63
CA TYR A 122 23.24 -2.30 -6.37
C TYR A 122 22.37 -1.08 -6.60
N ILE A 123 21.26 -0.99 -5.87
CA ILE A 123 20.45 0.22 -5.73
C ILE A 123 20.24 0.53 -4.25
N LEU A 124 20.02 1.80 -3.96
CA LEU A 124 19.64 2.29 -2.64
C LEU A 124 18.19 2.74 -2.66
N ILE A 125 17.41 2.24 -1.71
CA ILE A 125 16.01 2.59 -1.55
C ILE A 125 15.74 2.98 -0.11
N ARG A 126 14.80 3.89 0.11
CA ARG A 126 14.18 4.10 1.43
C ARG A 126 12.98 3.18 1.53
N SER A 127 13.04 2.18 2.41
CA SER A 127 11.99 1.15 2.50
C SER A 127 11.82 0.64 3.93
N VAL A 128 10.73 -0.07 4.18
CA VAL A 128 10.55 -0.79 5.45
C VAL A 128 11.51 -1.98 5.45
N SER A 129 12.65 -1.79 6.07
CA SER A 129 13.65 -2.81 6.34
C SER A 129 13.97 -2.75 7.83
N ARG A 130 13.98 -3.91 8.50
CA ARG A 130 14.45 -4.04 9.87
C ARG A 130 15.69 -4.91 9.89
N ALA A 131 16.82 -4.34 10.30
CA ALA A 131 18.06 -5.09 10.44
C ALA A 131 17.85 -6.35 11.33
N GLY A 132 18.20 -7.52 10.80
CA GLY A 132 18.13 -8.80 11.52
C GLY A 132 16.75 -9.46 11.65
N ALA A 133 15.70 -8.88 11.05
CA ALA A 133 14.38 -9.50 10.96
C ALA A 133 14.12 -10.06 9.54
N ARG A 134 13.16 -10.97 9.40
CA ARG A 134 12.63 -11.29 8.06
C ARG A 134 12.08 -10.00 7.44
N PRO A 135 12.21 -9.80 6.12
CA PRO A 135 11.55 -8.69 5.45
C PRO A 135 10.06 -8.69 5.82
N ASP A 136 9.60 -7.60 6.45
CA ASP A 136 8.17 -7.44 6.80
C ASP A 136 7.32 -7.24 5.52
N ASP A 137 7.96 -6.85 4.42
CA ASP A 137 7.38 -6.76 3.08
C ASP A 137 7.55 -8.09 2.34
N ALA A 138 6.47 -8.71 1.87
CA ALA A 138 6.55 -9.97 1.11
C ALA A 138 7.04 -9.77 -0.34
N TYR A 139 7.05 -8.53 -0.84
CA TYR A 139 7.28 -8.17 -2.24
C TYR A 139 8.50 -7.25 -2.41
N TRP A 140 9.41 -7.20 -1.43
CA TRP A 140 10.61 -6.36 -1.51
C TRP A 140 11.47 -6.65 -2.76
N SER A 141 11.53 -7.92 -3.18
CA SER A 141 12.29 -8.36 -4.36
C SER A 141 11.64 -7.95 -5.68
N GLU A 142 10.48 -7.30 -5.61
CA GLU A 142 9.74 -6.85 -6.77
C GLU A 142 9.85 -5.34 -6.99
N PHE A 143 10.72 -4.65 -6.26
CA PHE A 143 10.87 -3.19 -6.34
C PHE A 143 10.98 -2.65 -7.78
N ASP A 144 10.30 -1.54 -8.01
CA ASP A 144 10.33 -0.76 -9.24
C ASP A 144 10.21 0.73 -8.88
N ALA A 145 11.09 1.57 -9.42
CA ALA A 145 11.09 2.99 -9.10
C ALA A 145 9.88 3.75 -9.65
N ARG A 146 9.18 3.21 -10.67
CA ARG A 146 8.01 3.84 -11.29
C ARG A 146 6.70 3.27 -10.78
N PHE A 147 6.70 2.02 -10.31
CA PHE A 147 5.50 1.31 -9.88
C PHE A 147 5.54 1.01 -8.38
N GLU A 148 4.38 1.05 -7.75
CA GLU A 148 4.18 0.65 -6.36
C GLU A 148 4.04 -0.87 -6.29
N THR A 149 5.18 -1.57 -6.31
CA THR A 149 5.24 -3.05 -6.35
C THR A 149 5.53 -3.71 -5.01
N THR A 150 6.00 -2.94 -4.04
CA THR A 150 6.25 -3.36 -2.65
C THR A 150 4.98 -3.14 -1.80
N GLN A 151 4.81 -3.92 -0.74
CA GLN A 151 3.67 -3.77 0.17
C GLN A 151 3.66 -2.39 0.84
N TYR A 152 4.84 -1.95 1.32
CA TYR A 152 5.00 -0.62 1.93
C TYR A 152 5.59 0.39 0.95
N PRO A 153 5.38 1.71 1.14
CA PRO A 153 5.97 2.73 0.29
C PRO A 153 7.50 2.62 0.26
N ALA A 154 8.08 2.49 -0.93
CA ALA A 154 9.52 2.45 -1.13
C ALA A 154 9.94 3.54 -2.10
N ASP A 155 10.96 4.33 -1.73
CA ASP A 155 11.48 5.40 -2.58
C ASP A 155 12.86 5.05 -3.12
N TYR A 156 13.02 5.15 -4.43
CA TYR A 156 14.34 5.06 -5.07
C TYR A 156 15.20 6.26 -4.66
N LEU A 157 16.46 5.99 -4.31
CA LEU A 157 17.44 7.03 -3.95
C LEU A 157 18.61 7.09 -4.95
N TRP A 158 19.18 5.92 -5.29
CA TRP A 158 20.38 5.84 -6.12
C TRP A 158 20.53 4.49 -6.82
N GLY A 159 21.26 4.47 -7.94
CA GLY A 159 21.67 3.29 -8.70
C GLY A 159 21.01 3.17 -10.10
N PRO A 160 21.11 2.01 -10.75
CA PRO A 160 21.99 0.90 -10.41
C PRO A 160 23.47 1.31 -10.52
N GLY A 161 24.32 0.67 -9.73
CA GLY A 161 25.77 0.79 -9.83
C GLY A 161 26.50 -0.28 -9.02
N THR A 162 27.80 -0.10 -8.84
CA THR A 162 28.65 -1.00 -8.04
C THR A 162 28.52 -0.73 -6.54
N ARG A 163 28.97 -1.69 -5.72
CA ARG A 163 29.05 -1.51 -4.26
C ARG A 163 29.87 -0.29 -3.86
N GLY A 164 31.02 -0.08 -4.51
CA GLY A 164 31.91 1.05 -4.23
C GLY A 164 31.24 2.41 -4.49
N GLU A 165 30.50 2.53 -5.59
CA GLU A 165 29.75 3.75 -5.92
C GLU A 165 28.57 3.98 -4.95
N ALA A 166 27.87 2.91 -4.55
CA ALA A 166 26.80 2.98 -3.57
C ALA A 166 27.32 3.49 -2.21
N LEU A 167 28.46 2.97 -1.74
CA LEU A 167 29.11 3.42 -0.50
C LEU A 167 29.56 4.88 -0.60
N ALA A 168 30.19 5.27 -1.71
CA ALA A 168 30.61 6.64 -1.94
C ALA A 168 29.41 7.61 -1.91
N TRP A 169 28.27 7.21 -2.47
CA TRP A 169 27.04 8.00 -2.42
C TRP A 169 26.44 8.07 -1.01
N LEU A 170 26.41 6.96 -0.26
CA LEU A 170 25.94 6.95 1.13
C LEU A 170 26.75 7.88 2.03
N ASP A 171 28.08 7.88 1.88
CA ASP A 171 28.97 8.74 2.66
C ASP A 171 28.80 10.23 2.30
N ALA A 172 28.52 10.53 1.03
CA ALA A 172 28.33 11.88 0.53
C ALA A 172 26.97 12.48 0.92
N GLU A 173 25.87 11.76 0.66
CA GLU A 173 24.50 12.27 0.83
C GLU A 173 23.92 12.03 2.22
N GLN A 174 24.44 11.04 2.96
CA GLN A 174 23.98 10.66 4.31
C GLN A 174 22.44 10.65 4.45
N PRO A 175 21.74 9.93 3.55
CA PRO A 175 20.28 9.93 3.52
C PRO A 175 19.70 9.41 4.83
N GLN A 176 18.60 10.03 5.26
CA GLN A 176 17.92 9.64 6.49
C GLN A 176 16.71 8.74 6.19
N GLY A 177 16.43 7.87 7.16
CA GLY A 177 15.14 7.20 7.26
C GLY A 177 14.01 8.18 7.54
N ASP A 178 12.78 7.73 7.40
CA ASP A 178 11.58 8.52 7.70
C ASP A 178 10.45 7.65 8.26
N ILE A 179 9.34 8.29 8.60
CA ILE A 179 8.11 7.64 9.04
C ILE A 179 7.03 7.99 8.01
N VAL A 180 6.42 6.97 7.42
CA VAL A 180 5.41 7.15 6.37
C VAL A 180 4.12 6.43 6.70
N ASP A 181 3.01 7.08 6.36
CA ASP A 181 1.72 6.43 6.37
C ASP A 181 1.56 5.54 5.13
N TYR A 182 1.10 4.32 5.32
CA TYR A 182 0.87 3.36 4.24
C TYR A 182 -0.60 2.99 4.06
N ILE A 183 -1.50 3.53 4.87
CA ILE A 183 -2.92 3.16 4.85
C ILE A 183 -3.71 4.18 4.00
N ASP A 184 -4.82 3.75 3.39
CA ASP A 184 -5.69 4.64 2.59
C ASP A 184 -4.97 5.38 1.45
N ARG A 185 -3.92 4.78 0.89
CA ARG A 185 -3.13 5.32 -0.21
C ARG A 185 -3.94 5.39 -1.50
N ILE A 186 -3.60 6.35 -2.36
CA ILE A 186 -4.19 6.49 -3.69
C ILE A 186 -3.26 5.88 -4.73
N PHE A 187 -3.80 4.95 -5.50
CA PHE A 187 -3.12 4.27 -6.58
C PHE A 187 -3.81 4.54 -7.91
N LEU A 188 -3.01 4.68 -8.96
CA LEU A 188 -3.48 4.74 -10.34
C LEU A 188 -2.99 3.51 -11.09
N LEU A 189 -3.93 2.83 -11.76
CA LEU A 189 -3.66 1.64 -12.55
C LEU A 189 -4.07 1.90 -13.99
N ARG A 190 -3.28 1.39 -14.92
CA ARG A 190 -3.54 1.48 -16.35
C ARG A 190 -3.98 0.12 -16.88
N GLU A 191 -5.09 0.09 -17.59
CA GLU A 191 -5.54 -1.02 -18.41
C GLU A 191 -5.35 -0.65 -19.89
N HIS A 192 -4.51 -1.39 -20.61
CA HIS A 192 -4.22 -1.13 -22.01
C HIS A 192 -3.93 -2.45 -22.73
N ASP A 193 -4.51 -2.64 -23.93
CA ASP A 193 -4.37 -3.85 -24.73
C ASP A 193 -4.68 -5.16 -23.98
N GLY A 194 -5.71 -5.11 -23.11
CA GLY A 194 -6.12 -6.26 -22.29
C GLY A 194 -5.18 -6.59 -21.13
N GLN A 195 -4.16 -5.76 -20.90
CA GLN A 195 -3.21 -5.89 -19.80
C GLN A 195 -3.50 -4.85 -18.71
N ILE A 196 -3.35 -5.27 -17.46
CA ILE A 196 -3.40 -4.37 -16.31
C ILE A 196 -1.98 -4.20 -15.81
N TYR A 197 -1.53 -2.95 -15.80
CA TYR A 197 -0.22 -2.56 -15.30
C TYR A 197 -0.24 -2.45 -13.78
N PRO A 198 0.92 -2.62 -13.11
CA PRO A 198 1.03 -2.43 -11.68
C PRO A 198 0.59 -1.02 -11.24
N PRO A 199 0.19 -0.88 -9.98
CA PRO A 199 -0.17 0.41 -9.41
C PRO A 199 0.98 1.42 -9.51
N MET A 200 0.64 2.68 -9.74
CA MET A 200 1.56 3.82 -9.69
C MET A 200 1.06 4.86 -8.69
N ARG A 201 1.99 5.60 -8.09
CA ARG A 201 1.65 6.79 -7.32
C ARG A 201 1.22 7.94 -8.24
N PRO A 202 0.32 8.84 -7.78
CA PRO A 202 -0.20 9.91 -8.63
C PRO A 202 0.87 10.83 -9.22
N GLU A 203 1.94 11.09 -8.47
CA GLU A 203 3.06 11.93 -8.91
C GLU A 203 3.75 11.34 -10.15
N VAL A 204 3.90 10.01 -10.20
CA VAL A 204 4.49 9.32 -11.35
C VAL A 204 3.54 9.34 -12.54
N VAL A 205 2.24 9.12 -12.31
CA VAL A 205 1.24 9.18 -13.39
C VAL A 205 1.16 10.58 -14.01
N ALA A 206 1.25 11.63 -13.18
CA ALA A 206 1.31 13.01 -13.65
C ALA A 206 2.56 13.30 -14.49
N GLY A 207 3.67 12.58 -14.25
CA GLY A 207 4.92 12.70 -15.00
C GLY A 207 5.01 11.86 -16.28
N LEU A 208 3.98 11.09 -16.63
CA LEU A 208 4.05 10.21 -17.82
C LEU A 208 4.04 11.00 -19.13
N ASN A 209 4.69 10.44 -20.15
CA ASN A 209 4.63 10.99 -21.50
C ASN A 209 3.29 10.65 -22.18
N GLN A 210 2.86 11.42 -23.19
CA GLN A 210 1.57 11.22 -23.87
C GLN A 210 1.39 9.81 -24.46
N SER A 211 2.47 9.16 -24.91
CA SER A 211 2.42 7.76 -25.39
C SER A 211 2.00 6.78 -24.29
N GLU A 212 2.31 7.10 -23.04
CA GLU A 212 2.00 6.27 -21.87
C GLU A 212 0.60 6.57 -21.32
N TRP A 213 -0.12 7.57 -21.83
CA TRP A 213 -1.47 7.93 -21.37
C TRP A 213 -2.57 7.02 -21.93
N GLN A 214 -2.29 6.28 -23.00
CA GLN A 214 -3.29 5.50 -23.73
C GLN A 214 -3.90 4.37 -22.88
N GLY A 215 -5.17 4.06 -23.09
CA GLY A 215 -5.88 3.02 -22.33
C GLY A 215 -6.82 3.59 -21.27
N THR A 216 -7.38 2.71 -20.45
CA THR A 216 -8.29 3.06 -19.36
C THR A 216 -7.51 3.17 -18.06
N TRP A 217 -7.62 4.30 -17.40
CA TRP A 217 -7.02 4.55 -16.10
C TRP A 217 -8.04 4.36 -14.99
N HIS A 218 -7.58 3.81 -13.87
CA HIS A 218 -8.37 3.56 -12.67
C HIS A 218 -7.71 4.20 -11.46
N THR A 219 -8.46 5.03 -10.74
CA THR A 219 -8.02 5.61 -9.46
C THR A 219 -8.67 4.85 -8.33
N VAL A 220 -7.84 4.27 -7.46
CA VAL A 220 -8.29 3.38 -6.39
C VAL A 220 -7.61 3.79 -5.08
N LYS A 221 -8.40 3.93 -4.03
CA LYS A 221 -7.88 4.04 -2.67
C LYS A 221 -7.78 2.65 -2.05
N ALA A 222 -6.61 2.30 -1.54
CA ALA A 222 -6.34 1.01 -0.89
C ALA A 222 -5.19 1.13 0.11
N ASP A 223 -5.07 0.15 1.00
CA ASP A 223 -3.96 0.12 1.97
C ASP A 223 -2.67 -0.41 1.35
N PHE A 224 -2.79 -1.31 0.37
CA PHE A 224 -1.63 -1.92 -0.28
C PHE A 224 -1.84 -1.99 -1.80
N PRO A 225 -0.76 -2.00 -2.61
CA PRO A 225 -0.89 -2.00 -4.07
C PRO A 225 -1.61 -3.24 -4.61
N GLU A 226 -1.38 -4.42 -4.03
CA GLU A 226 -2.03 -5.68 -4.45
C GLU A 226 -3.55 -5.65 -4.26
N HIS A 227 -4.05 -4.88 -3.29
CA HIS A 227 -5.49 -4.69 -3.10
C HIS A 227 -6.09 -3.85 -4.24
N ALA A 228 -5.38 -2.79 -4.66
CA ALA A 228 -5.82 -1.96 -5.78
C ALA A 228 -5.76 -2.74 -7.11
N PHE A 229 -4.69 -3.48 -7.33
CA PHE A 229 -4.53 -4.33 -8.51
C PHE A 229 -5.57 -5.44 -8.58
N SER A 230 -5.75 -6.18 -7.48
CA SER A 230 -6.75 -7.25 -7.40
C SER A 230 -8.17 -6.72 -7.62
N HIS A 231 -8.47 -5.50 -7.17
CA HIS A 231 -9.76 -4.85 -7.43
C HIS A 231 -9.96 -4.56 -8.92
N VAL A 232 -9.00 -3.94 -9.60
CA VAL A 232 -9.11 -3.62 -11.03
C VAL A 232 -9.16 -4.91 -11.87
N ARG A 233 -8.31 -5.89 -11.55
CA ARG A 233 -8.36 -7.21 -12.19
C ARG A 233 -9.69 -7.91 -11.98
N GLY A 234 -10.20 -7.91 -10.76
CA GLY A 234 -11.50 -8.48 -10.42
C GLY A 234 -12.65 -7.78 -11.14
N ARG A 235 -12.54 -6.48 -11.40
CA ARG A 235 -13.51 -5.75 -12.25
C ARG A 235 -13.47 -6.17 -13.71
N ALA A 236 -12.30 -6.49 -14.24
CA ALA A 236 -12.16 -6.97 -15.62
C ALA A 236 -12.73 -8.40 -15.77
N SER A 237 -12.50 -9.28 -14.81
CA SER A 237 -12.94 -10.68 -14.87
C SER A 237 -14.37 -10.92 -14.36
N SER A 238 -14.77 -10.23 -13.28
CA SER A 238 -16.03 -10.41 -12.56
C SER A 238 -16.66 -9.06 -12.19
N PRO A 239 -17.11 -8.27 -13.19
CA PRO A 239 -17.57 -6.89 -12.99
C PRO A 239 -18.80 -6.75 -12.09
N ALA A 240 -19.55 -7.84 -11.83
CA ALA A 240 -20.70 -7.83 -10.94
C ALA A 240 -20.32 -7.90 -9.45
N ASP A 241 -19.15 -8.46 -9.14
CA ASP A 241 -18.71 -8.70 -7.75
C ASP A 241 -17.94 -7.50 -7.17
N HIS A 242 -17.37 -6.67 -8.05
CA HIS A 242 -16.55 -5.53 -7.68
C HIS A 242 -17.23 -4.18 -7.93
N ALA A 243 -17.07 -3.25 -6.99
CA ALA A 243 -17.67 -1.92 -7.09
C ALA A 243 -17.09 -1.11 -8.26
N ARG A 244 -17.98 -0.52 -9.06
CA ARG A 244 -17.63 0.43 -10.13
C ARG A 244 -17.28 1.83 -9.61
N GLN A 245 -17.77 2.15 -8.42
CA GLN A 245 -17.52 3.40 -7.71
C GLN A 245 -17.78 3.17 -6.22
N GLY A 246 -17.02 3.85 -5.37
CA GLY A 246 -17.15 3.75 -3.92
C GLY A 246 -16.52 2.49 -3.33
N ASP A 247 -16.96 2.14 -2.12
CA ASP A 247 -16.42 1.02 -1.37
C ASP A 247 -16.76 -0.33 -2.01
N CYS A 248 -15.75 -1.17 -2.20
CA CYS A 248 -15.95 -2.54 -2.66
C CYS A 248 -16.30 -3.47 -1.49
N LYS A 249 -17.31 -4.33 -1.70
CA LYS A 249 -17.70 -5.34 -0.70
C LYS A 249 -16.85 -6.62 -0.80
N ALA A 250 -16.28 -6.90 -1.97
CA ALA A 250 -15.52 -8.12 -2.24
C ALA A 250 -14.03 -8.00 -1.88
N CYS A 251 -13.48 -6.78 -1.81
CA CYS A 251 -12.06 -6.56 -1.55
C CYS A 251 -11.82 -5.24 -0.81
N PRO A 252 -10.66 -5.09 -0.14
CA PRO A 252 -10.33 -3.90 0.64
C PRO A 252 -9.86 -2.74 -0.26
N ALA A 253 -10.75 -2.24 -1.10
CA ALA A 253 -10.49 -1.15 -2.02
C ALA A 253 -11.72 -0.22 -2.15
N HIS A 254 -11.46 1.06 -2.35
CA HIS A 254 -12.45 2.07 -2.66
C HIS A 254 -12.18 2.63 -4.06
N HIS A 255 -13.11 2.44 -4.99
CA HIS A 255 -12.94 2.86 -6.36
C HIS A 255 -13.37 4.31 -6.56
N LEU A 256 -12.42 5.19 -6.91
CA LEU A 256 -12.68 6.62 -7.06
C LEU A 256 -13.19 6.96 -8.46
N ALA A 257 -12.48 6.50 -9.50
CA ALA A 257 -12.83 6.81 -10.88
C ALA A 257 -12.22 5.81 -11.88
N SER A 258 -12.84 5.71 -13.05
CA SER A 258 -12.25 5.10 -14.25
C SER A 258 -12.45 6.02 -15.45
N GLY A 259 -11.50 6.04 -16.40
CA GLY A 259 -11.62 6.82 -17.63
C GLY A 259 -10.28 7.05 -18.33
N ASP A 260 -10.13 8.20 -18.98
CA ASP A 260 -8.83 8.65 -19.50
C ASP A 260 -7.86 9.06 -18.37
N HIS A 261 -6.61 9.29 -18.75
CA HIS A 261 -5.52 9.72 -17.85
C HIS A 261 -5.93 10.95 -17.02
N GLU A 262 -6.48 11.99 -17.65
CA GLU A 262 -6.86 13.22 -16.96
C GLU A 262 -7.97 12.99 -15.93
N ARG A 263 -9.00 12.21 -16.25
CA ARG A 263 -10.10 11.93 -15.32
C ARG A 263 -9.60 11.15 -14.11
N ALA A 264 -8.71 10.19 -14.31
CA ALA A 264 -8.11 9.43 -13.23
C ALA A 264 -7.23 10.32 -12.34
N LEU A 265 -6.39 11.18 -12.94
CA LEU A 265 -5.53 12.09 -12.19
C LEU A 265 -6.35 13.13 -11.40
N ARG A 266 -7.37 13.74 -12.02
CA ARG A 266 -8.31 14.65 -11.34
C ARG A 266 -8.99 13.98 -10.14
N ALA A 267 -9.33 12.70 -10.24
CA ALA A 267 -9.91 11.97 -9.12
C ALA A 267 -8.93 11.79 -7.95
N ALA A 268 -7.63 11.65 -8.22
CA ALA A 268 -6.60 11.66 -7.19
C ALA A 268 -6.40 13.06 -6.58
N GLU A 269 -6.35 14.10 -7.42
CA GLU A 269 -6.17 15.50 -6.97
C GLU A 269 -7.32 15.97 -6.07
N ASN A 270 -8.54 15.54 -6.34
CA ASN A 270 -9.69 15.83 -5.48
C ASN A 270 -9.54 15.31 -4.04
N ILE A 271 -8.67 14.32 -3.81
CA ILE A 271 -8.40 13.73 -2.50
C ILE A 271 -7.10 14.26 -1.90
N LEU A 272 -6.03 14.34 -2.69
CA LEU A 272 -4.68 14.67 -2.22
C LEU A 272 -4.34 16.17 -2.31
N GLY A 273 -5.14 16.93 -3.05
CA GLY A 273 -4.77 18.29 -3.46
C GLY A 273 -3.88 18.29 -4.72
N PRO A 274 -3.17 19.40 -4.98
CA PRO A 274 -2.30 19.53 -6.15
C PRO A 274 -1.22 18.45 -6.18
N ILE A 275 -1.06 17.78 -7.33
CA ILE A 275 -0.07 16.73 -7.52
C ILE A 275 1.09 17.26 -8.35
N HIS A 276 2.32 17.07 -7.86
CA HIS A 276 3.53 17.47 -8.56
C HIS A 276 4.09 16.28 -9.35
N ALA A 277 4.21 16.47 -10.66
CA ALA A 277 4.74 15.45 -11.55
C ALA A 277 6.17 15.04 -11.18
N GLN A 278 6.41 13.73 -11.17
CA GLN A 278 7.73 13.13 -10.96
C GLN A 278 8.01 12.13 -12.07
N GLN A 279 9.27 12.08 -12.51
CA GLN A 279 9.76 11.08 -13.46
C GLN A 279 10.91 10.29 -12.82
N PRO A 280 10.60 9.27 -12.00
CA PRO A 280 11.63 8.37 -11.49
C PRO A 280 12.36 7.67 -12.65
N PRO A 281 13.63 7.29 -12.45
CA PRO A 281 14.35 6.54 -13.46
C PRO A 281 13.70 5.17 -13.68
N ARG A 282 13.97 4.56 -14.84
CA ARG A 282 13.49 3.21 -15.18
C ARG A 282 14.37 2.15 -14.53
N VAL A 283 14.36 2.11 -13.20
CA VAL A 283 15.13 1.17 -12.37
C VAL A 283 14.16 0.19 -11.74
N CYS A 284 14.38 -1.11 -11.95
CA CYS A 284 13.57 -2.17 -11.39
C CYS A 284 14.42 -3.41 -11.18
N VAL A 285 14.00 -4.28 -10.27
CA VAL A 285 14.58 -5.62 -10.17
C VAL A 285 14.22 -6.40 -11.44
N PRO A 286 15.16 -7.15 -12.06
CA PRO A 286 14.96 -7.76 -13.38
C PRO A 286 13.79 -8.75 -13.45
N HIS A 287 13.48 -9.43 -12.34
CA HIS A 287 12.47 -10.47 -12.30
C HIS A 287 11.34 -10.11 -11.35
N ALA A 288 10.13 -10.17 -11.88
CA ALA A 288 8.88 -9.88 -11.20
C ALA A 288 7.95 -11.09 -11.33
N LEU A 289 7.68 -11.78 -10.23
CA LEU A 289 6.77 -12.93 -10.27
C LEU A 289 5.31 -12.49 -10.13
N HIS A 290 5.06 -11.47 -9.31
CA HIS A 290 3.70 -10.97 -9.04
C HIS A 290 3.24 -9.93 -10.06
N TRP A 291 4.18 -9.20 -10.69
CA TRP A 291 3.89 -8.06 -11.56
C TRP A 291 4.39 -8.28 -13.01
N PRO A 292 3.65 -9.04 -13.86
CA PRO A 292 4.15 -9.48 -15.17
C PRO A 292 4.23 -8.40 -16.27
N HIS A 293 3.68 -7.19 -16.06
CA HIS A 293 3.58 -6.14 -17.09
C HIS A 293 4.12 -4.79 -16.61
N ARG A 294 5.44 -4.60 -16.65
CA ARG A 294 6.12 -3.36 -16.21
C ARG A 294 6.57 -2.46 -17.38
N PHE A 295 6.22 -2.79 -18.63
CA PHE A 295 6.75 -2.15 -19.84
C PHE A 295 5.66 -1.74 -20.85
#